data_AF-K9KDW6-F1
#
_entry.id   AF-K9KDW6-F1
#
_cell.length_a   1.000
_cell.length_b   1.000
_cell.length_c   1.000
_cell.angle_alpha   90.00
_cell.angle_beta   90.00
_cell.angle_gamma   90.00
#
_symmetry.space_group_name_H-M   'P 1'
#
loop_
_entity.id
_entity.type
_entity.pdbx_description
1 polymer ?
#
loop_
_entity_poly.entity_id
_entity_poly.type
_entity_poly.pdbx_seq_one_letter_code
_entity_poly.pdbx_strand_id
1 'polypeptide(L)' 'LAPDCEILQELGKLYPLEIVFGMNGRIWVKAKTIQQTLILANILEACEHMTADQRKQIFSRLAES' A
#
# COMPACT_ATOMS: atom_id res chain seq x y z
N LEU A 1 11.12 -7.48 -6.32
CA LEU A 1 9.86 -6.79 -6.70
C LEU A 1 9.42 -7.29 -8.06
N ALA A 2 8.18 -7.71 -8.21
CA ALA A 2 7.61 -8.00 -9.52
C ALA A 2 7.33 -6.68 -10.25
N PRO A 3 7.68 -6.56 -11.55
CA PRO A 3 7.43 -5.33 -12.32
C PRO A 3 5.94 -4.97 -12.41
N ASP A 4 5.08 -5.98 -12.42
CA ASP A 4 3.62 -5.81 -12.57
C ASP A 4 2.88 -5.96 -11.23
N CYS A 5 3.47 -5.47 -10.14
CA CYS A 5 2.83 -5.54 -8.82
C CYS A 5 1.59 -4.62 -8.77
N GLU A 6 0.40 -5.20 -8.89
CA GLU A 6 -0.89 -4.48 -8.84
C GLU A 6 -1.04 -3.64 -7.56
N ILE A 7 -0.55 -4.13 -6.42
CA ILE A 7 -0.62 -3.43 -5.12
C ILE A 7 0.03 -2.04 -5.22
N LEU A 8 1.21 -1.97 -5.84
CA LEU A 8 1.94 -0.71 -5.97
C LEU A 8 1.25 0.28 -6.89
N GLN A 9 0.64 -0.23 -7.97
CA GLN A 9 -0.11 0.60 -8.90
C GLN A 9 -1.37 1.19 -8.25
N GLU A 10 -2.09 0.40 -7.45
CA GLU A 10 -3.28 0.89 -6.74
C GLU A 10 -2.93 1.87 -5.62
N LEU A 11 -1.86 1.59 -4.85
CA LEU A 11 -1.39 2.49 -3.79
C LEU A 11 -1.00 3.87 -4.34
N GLY A 12 -0.35 3.91 -5.51
CA GLY A 12 0.02 5.16 -6.17
C GLY A 12 -1.18 6.02 -6.61
N LYS A 13 -2.39 5.45 -6.72
CA LYS A 13 -3.61 6.17 -7.08
C LYS A 13 -4.32 6.81 -5.88
N LEU A 14 -4.10 6.30 -4.67
CA LEU A 14 -4.81 6.74 -3.46
C LEU A 14 -4.29 8.08 -2.95
N TYR A 15 -3.00 8.16 -2.65
CA TYR A 15 -2.39 9.34 -2.05
C TYR A 15 -0.99 9.58 -2.65
N PRO A 16 -0.55 10.85 -2.74
CA PRO A 16 0.86 11.15 -2.92
C PRO A 16 1.67 10.51 -1.78
N LEU A 17 2.58 9.61 -2.12
CA LEU A 17 3.40 8.87 -1.17
C LEU A 17 4.80 8.63 -1.70
N GLU A 18 5.73 8.42 -0.78
CA GLU A 18 7.08 7.94 -1.06
C GLU A 18 7.22 6.54 -0.44
N ILE A 19 7.78 5.59 -1.20
CA ILE A 19 8.02 4.23 -0.74
C ILE A 19 9.39 3.73 -1.21
N VAL A 20 10.10 3.08 -0.30
CA VAL A 20 11.41 2.46 -0.57
C VAL A 20 11.37 1.01 -0.14
N PHE A 21 11.72 0.11 -1.05
CA PHE A 21 11.81 -1.32 -0.78
C PHE A 21 13.27 -1.73 -0.62
N GLY A 22 13.64 -2.13 0.58
CA GLY A 22 14.89 -2.82 0.84
C GLY A 22 14.77 -4.30 0.51
N MET A 23 15.73 -4.83 -0.26
CA MET A 23 15.81 -6.27 -0.55
C MET A 23 16.07 -7.13 0.70
N ASN A 24 16.31 -6.51 1.85
CA ASN A 24 16.38 -7.13 3.18
C ASN A 24 15.00 -7.26 3.87
N GLY A 25 13.90 -7.08 3.13
CA GLY A 25 12.54 -7.17 3.68
C GLY A 25 12.10 -5.94 4.47
N ARG A 26 12.90 -4.86 4.49
CA ARG A 26 12.51 -3.59 5.12
C ARG A 26 11.80 -2.71 4.11
N ILE A 27 10.69 -2.13 4.53
CA ILE A 27 9.94 -1.15 3.74
C ILE A 27 9.95 0.17 4.51
N TRP A 28 10.28 1.25 3.82
CA TRP A 28 10.08 2.61 4.33
C TRP A 28 8.96 3.25 3.53
N VAL A 29 8.01 3.87 4.25
CA VAL A 29 6.82 4.49 3.67
C VAL A 29 6.58 5.83 4.35
N LYS A 30 6.18 6.82 3.55
CA LYS A 30 5.82 8.15 4.01
C LYS A 30 4.68 8.70 3.16
N ALA A 31 3.60 9.14 3.81
CA ALA A 31 2.50 9.87 3.21
C ALA A 31 2.37 11.28 3.82
N LYS A 32 1.38 12.06 3.35
CA LYS A 32 1.14 13.43 3.82
C LYS A 32 0.80 13.49 5.31
N THR A 33 0.05 12.52 5.82
CA THR A 33 -0.33 12.45 7.24
C THR A 33 0.18 11.18 7.90
N ILE A 34 0.33 11.22 9.23
CA ILE A 34 0.71 10.05 10.03
C ILE A 34 -0.35 8.95 9.87
N GLN A 35 -1.64 9.32 9.88
CA GLN A 35 -2.74 8.37 9.69
C GLN A 35 -2.64 7.63 8.36
N GLN A 36 -2.40 8.34 7.25
CA GLN A 36 -2.20 7.73 5.94
C GLN A 36 -0.97 6.80 5.93
N THR A 37 0.12 7.22 6.59
CA THR A 37 1.34 6.41 6.68
C THR A 37 1.10 5.11 7.44
N LEU A 38 0.34 5.15 8.54
CA LEU A 38 -0.05 3.97 9.32
C LEU A 38 -0.95 3.03 8.52
N ILE A 39 -1.95 3.58 7.83
CA ILE A 39 -2.84 2.82 6.94
C ILE A 39 -2.02 2.08 5.88
N LEU A 40 -1.11 2.78 5.19
CA LEU A 40 -0.26 2.19 4.15
C LEU A 40 0.63 1.07 4.70
N ALA A 41 1.26 1.27 5.86
CA ALA A 41 2.10 0.27 6.50
C ALA A 41 1.32 -1.02 6.80
N ASN A 42 0.13 -0.89 7.40
CA ASN A 42 -0.72 -2.04 7.73
C ASN A 42 -1.19 -2.79 6.47
N ILE A 43 -1.52 -2.08 5.39
CA ILE A 43 -1.91 -2.70 4.13
C ILE A 43 -0.74 -3.47 3.52
N LEU A 44 0.44 -2.87 3.48
CA LEU A 44 1.63 -3.51 2.91
C LEU A 44 1.98 -4.80 3.65
N GLU A 45 1.83 -4.82 4.98
CA GLU A 45 2.02 -6.02 5.80
C GLU A 45 0.96 -7.10 5.50
N ALA A 46 -0.31 -6.72 5.39
CA ALA A 46 -1.39 -7.68 5.22
C ALA A 46 -1.60 -8.16 3.76
N CYS A 47 -1.08 -7.41 2.78
CA CYS A 47 -1.28 -7.66 1.34
C CYS A 47 -0.79 -9.04 0.86
N GLU A 48 0.18 -9.65 1.54
CA GLU A 48 0.71 -10.98 1.21
C GLU A 48 -0.36 -12.07 1.34
N HIS A 49 -1.32 -11.89 2.25
CA HIS A 49 -2.36 -12.87 2.56
C HIS A 49 -3.73 -12.50 2.02
N MET A 50 -3.84 -11.40 1.26
CA MET A 50 -5.10 -10.93 0.71
C MET A 50 -5.37 -11.48 -0.68
N THR A 51 -6.61 -11.90 -0.91
CA THR A 51 -7.13 -12.15 -2.25
C THR A 51 -7.27 -10.85 -3.04
N ALA A 52 -7.31 -10.94 -4.38
CA ALA A 52 -7.47 -9.77 -5.24
C ALA A 52 -8.76 -8.99 -4.93
N ASP A 53 -9.86 -9.66 -4.60
CA ASP A 53 -11.13 -9.01 -4.28
C ASP A 53 -11.09 -8.28 -2.93
N GLN A 54 -10.46 -8.87 -1.91
CA GLN A 54 -10.23 -8.20 -0.62
C GLN A 54 -9.40 -6.93 -0.79
N ARG A 55 -8.35 -6.98 -1.63
CA ARG A 55 -7.52 -5.80 -1.93
C ARG A 55 -8.33 -4.69 -2.57
N LYS A 56 -9.14 -5.01 -3.60
CA LYS A 56 -10.03 -4.03 -4.25
C LYS A 56 -10.99 -3.37 -3.26
N GLN A 57 -11.59 -4.17 -2.37
CA GLN A 57 -12.54 -3.66 -1.38
C GLN A 57 -11.89 -2.77 -0.32
N ILE A 58 -10.65 -3.07 0.07
CA ILE A 58 -9.88 -2.22 0.98
C ILE A 58 -9.51 -0.90 0.29
N PHE A 59 -9.00 -0.95 -0.94
CA PHE A 59 -8.62 0.25 -1.67
C PHE A 59 -9.83 1.17 -1.95
N SER A 60 -11.01 0.61 -2.25
CA SER A 60 -12.21 1.44 -2.41
C SER A 60 -12.59 2.16 -1.12
N ARG A 61 -12.47 1.52 0.05
CA ARG A 61 -12.74 2.15 1.35
C ARG A 61 -11.78 3.29 1.67
N LEU A 62 -10.52 3.13 1.31
CA LEU A 62 -9.50 4.15 1.52
C LEU A 62 -9.68 5.35 0.60
N ALA A 63 -10.15 5.13 -0.62
CA ALA A 63 -10.49 6.23 -1.53
C ALA A 63 -11.69 7.07 -1.04
N GLU A 64 -12.55 6.51 -0.18
CA GLU A 64 -13.66 7.22 0.48
C GLU A 64 -13.21 8.03 1.71
N SER A 65 -11.94 7.91 2.14
CA SER A 65 -11.37 8.47 3.37
C SER A 65 -10.51 9.71 3.13
#